data_AF-A0A948SRF2-F1
#
_entry.id   AF-A0A948SRF2-F1
#
_cell.length_a   1.000
_cell.length_b   1.000
_cell.length_c   1.000
_cell.angle_alpha   90.00
_cell.angle_beta   90.00
_cell.angle_gamma   90.00
#
_symmetry.space_group_name_H-M   'P 1'
#
loop_
_entity.id
_entity.type
_entity.pdbx_description
1 polymer ?
#
loop_
_entity_poly.entity_id
_entity_poly.type
_entity_poly.pdbx_seq_one_letter_code
_entity_poly.pdbx_strand_id
1 'polypeptide(L)'
;MSDPTPKPPSDASAPSLHIDSDWKAQAEAERAKLAEREAAMQARAKDMPEGLPPADFRGLVGLLASQAVMGLGTMADPQGRVVVDLEGSRFATELLQVLKDKTKGNLTPEESGELDEILRELHLRFAAITRMIAEQMSKDPSSVRMAAPGAPMGAAPAPAAAPAKPAGGASKLIIP
;
A
#
# COMPACT_ATOMS: atom_id res chain seq x y z
N MET A 1 16.09 -92.94 -23.97
CA MET A 1 15.52 -91.98 -24.93
C MET A 1 15.23 -90.70 -24.17
N SER A 2 16.17 -89.76 -24.16
CA SER A 2 15.97 -88.43 -23.56
C SER A 2 16.52 -87.43 -24.56
N ASP A 3 15.60 -86.84 -25.32
CA ASP A 3 15.82 -85.69 -26.22
C ASP A 3 16.05 -84.40 -25.39
N PRO A 4 16.68 -83.35 -25.95
CA PRO A 4 17.38 -82.29 -25.24
C PRO A 4 16.69 -80.90 -25.25
N THR A 5 17.23 -80.01 -24.40
CA THR A 5 17.19 -78.50 -24.44
C THR A 5 15.85 -77.78 -24.14
N PRO A 6 15.82 -76.47 -23.78
CA PRO A 6 16.91 -75.53 -23.47
C PRO A 6 16.71 -74.68 -22.19
N LYS A 7 17.79 -74.04 -21.75
CA LYS A 7 17.81 -72.99 -20.72
C LYS A 7 17.22 -71.68 -21.31
N PRO A 8 16.27 -70.99 -20.66
CA PRO A 8 15.76 -69.73 -21.18
C PRO A 8 16.80 -68.60 -21.04
N PRO A 9 16.79 -67.61 -21.95
CA PRO A 9 17.78 -66.55 -22.00
C PRO A 9 17.58 -65.56 -20.85
N SER A 10 18.70 -65.12 -20.28
CA SER A 10 18.83 -63.87 -19.55
C SER A 10 18.44 -62.73 -20.48
N ASP A 11 17.36 -62.01 -20.18
CA ASP A 11 17.24 -60.57 -20.40
C ASP A 11 15.82 -60.10 -20.06
N ALA A 12 15.69 -59.39 -18.95
CA ALA A 12 14.60 -58.46 -18.70
C ALA A 12 15.14 -57.38 -17.75
N SER A 13 15.85 -56.41 -18.33
CA SER A 13 16.25 -55.19 -17.67
C SER A 13 15.00 -54.47 -17.15
N ALA A 14 14.84 -54.44 -15.83
CA ALA A 14 13.80 -53.63 -15.19
C ALA A 14 14.05 -52.16 -15.52
N PRO A 15 13.04 -51.37 -15.93
CA PRO A 15 13.24 -49.95 -16.15
C PRO A 15 13.50 -49.26 -14.79
N SER A 16 14.77 -48.95 -14.51
CA SER A 16 15.21 -48.23 -13.33
C SER A 16 14.77 -46.76 -13.42
N LEU A 17 13.70 -46.44 -12.71
CA LEU A 17 13.20 -45.07 -12.49
C LEU A 17 14.21 -44.26 -11.66
N HIS A 18 15.06 -43.50 -12.33
CA HIS A 18 15.93 -42.49 -11.71
C HIS A 18 15.10 -41.21 -11.47
N ILE A 19 14.26 -41.19 -10.43
CA ILE A 19 13.40 -40.03 -10.10
C ILE A 19 13.85 -39.31 -8.80
N ASP A 20 14.77 -39.86 -8.01
CA ASP A 20 15.05 -39.34 -6.66
C ASP A 20 16.07 -38.19 -6.53
N SER A 21 16.82 -37.87 -7.58
CA SER A 21 17.90 -36.87 -7.51
C SER A 21 17.49 -35.47 -7.96
N ASP A 22 16.63 -35.36 -8.97
CA ASP A 22 16.26 -34.06 -9.54
C ASP A 22 15.28 -33.27 -8.65
N TRP A 23 14.42 -33.95 -7.87
CA TRP A 23 13.46 -33.27 -6.98
C TRP A 23 14.09 -32.77 -5.67
N LYS A 24 15.04 -33.50 -5.08
CA LYS A 24 15.75 -33.08 -3.86
C LYS A 24 16.67 -31.90 -4.13
N ALA A 25 17.38 -31.92 -5.25
CA ALA A 25 18.23 -30.82 -5.68
C ALA A 25 17.42 -29.54 -5.93
N GLN A 26 16.24 -29.65 -6.55
CA GLN A 26 15.32 -28.52 -6.73
C GLN A 26 14.77 -27.99 -5.41
N ALA A 27 14.36 -28.88 -4.48
CA ALA A 27 13.83 -28.47 -3.18
C ALA A 27 14.90 -27.78 -2.31
N GLU A 28 16.15 -28.25 -2.34
CA GLU A 28 17.27 -27.59 -1.65
C GLU A 28 17.64 -26.27 -2.31
N ALA A 29 17.64 -26.20 -3.64
CA ALA A 29 17.89 -24.95 -4.36
C ALA A 29 16.82 -23.89 -4.07
N GLU A 30 15.54 -24.27 -4.01
CA GLU A 30 14.46 -23.36 -3.61
C GLU A 30 14.59 -22.91 -2.15
N ARG A 31 14.87 -23.83 -1.22
CA ARG A 31 15.11 -23.49 0.19
C ARG A 31 16.29 -22.57 0.39
N ALA A 32 17.40 -22.82 -0.30
CA ALA A 32 18.60 -21.98 -0.23
C ALA A 32 18.32 -20.57 -0.76
N LYS A 33 17.59 -20.47 -1.88
CA LYS A 33 17.23 -19.19 -2.49
C LYS A 33 16.25 -18.37 -1.64
N LEU A 34 15.32 -19.04 -0.96
CA LEU A 34 14.42 -18.40 0.01
C LEU A 34 15.20 -17.92 1.23
N ALA A 35 16.09 -18.75 1.79
CA ALA A 35 16.92 -18.40 2.94
C ALA A 35 17.89 -17.24 2.64
N GLU A 36 18.48 -17.19 1.45
CA GLU A 36 19.32 -16.07 1.01
C GLU A 36 18.49 -14.78 0.91
N ARG A 37 17.29 -14.85 0.35
CA ARG A 37 16.37 -13.71 0.24
C ARG A 37 15.89 -13.21 1.60
N GLU A 38 15.62 -14.12 2.54
CA GLU A 38 15.27 -13.80 3.93
C GLU A 38 16.46 -13.19 4.68
N ALA A 39 17.66 -13.73 4.53
CA ALA A 39 18.89 -13.19 5.13
C ALA A 39 19.21 -11.79 4.59
N ALA A 40 19.04 -11.56 3.29
CA ALA A 40 19.20 -10.25 2.67
C ALA A 40 18.15 -9.24 3.19
N MET A 41 16.90 -9.69 3.37
CA MET A 41 15.84 -8.86 3.95
C MET A 41 16.12 -8.51 5.43
N GLN A 42 16.61 -9.48 6.22
CA GLN A 42 17.01 -9.27 7.62
C GLN A 42 18.24 -8.36 7.75
N ALA A 43 19.23 -8.48 6.87
CA ALA A 43 20.37 -7.56 6.85
C ALA A 43 19.91 -6.13 6.56
N ARG A 44 19.04 -5.95 5.56
CA ARG A 44 18.47 -4.64 5.20
C ARG A 44 17.60 -4.03 6.30
N ALA A 45 16.93 -4.85 7.11
CA ALA A 45 16.17 -4.39 8.27
C ALA A 45 17.09 -3.92 9.43
N LYS A 46 18.29 -4.49 9.58
CA LYS A 46 19.27 -4.09 10.61
C LYS A 46 19.94 -2.74 10.31
N ASP A 47 20.02 -2.35 9.04
CA ASP A 47 20.59 -1.07 8.61
C ASP A 47 19.57 0.09 8.61
N MET A 48 18.30 -0.14 9.02
CA MET A 48 17.35 0.97 9.15
C MET A 48 17.65 1.84 10.38
N PRO A 49 17.44 3.17 10.29
CA PRO A 49 17.62 4.06 11.42
C PRO A 49 16.72 3.63 12.59
N GLU A 50 17.30 3.55 13.79
CA GLU A 50 16.55 3.21 15.00
C GLU A 50 15.39 4.20 15.21
N GLY A 51 14.17 3.67 15.35
CA GLY A 51 12.95 4.44 15.62
C GLY A 51 11.92 4.48 14.49
N LEU A 52 12.22 4.00 13.29
CA LEU A 52 11.22 3.78 12.24
C LEU A 52 10.56 2.40 12.39
N PRO A 53 9.23 2.28 12.19
CA PRO A 53 8.60 0.97 12.11
C PRO A 53 9.19 0.14 10.98
N PRO A 54 9.23 -1.20 11.10
CA PRO A 54 9.74 -2.06 10.04
C PRO A 54 8.96 -1.81 8.74
N ALA A 55 9.66 -1.63 7.62
CA ALA A 55 9.02 -1.46 6.33
C ALA A 55 8.51 -2.82 5.82
N ASP A 56 7.26 -3.11 6.13
CA ASP A 56 6.54 -4.31 5.72
C ASP A 56 5.34 -3.99 4.81
N PHE A 57 4.75 -5.03 4.22
CA PHE A 57 3.61 -4.89 3.31
C PHE A 57 2.41 -4.22 4.00
N ARG A 58 2.11 -4.63 5.24
CA ARG A 58 1.04 -4.05 6.06
C ARG A 58 1.26 -2.56 6.32
N GLY A 59 2.48 -2.13 6.62
CA GLY A 59 2.83 -0.73 6.82
C GLY A 59 2.62 0.10 5.56
N LEU A 60 3.00 -0.44 4.39
CA LEU A 60 2.74 0.22 3.10
C LEU A 60 1.23 0.37 2.83
N VAL A 61 0.45 -0.71 3.01
CA VAL A 61 -1.01 -0.68 2.84
C VAL A 61 -1.65 0.29 3.83
N GLY A 62 -1.23 0.28 5.09
CA GLY A 62 -1.74 1.17 6.13
C GLY A 62 -1.46 2.65 5.85
N LEU A 63 -0.29 2.97 5.29
CA LEU A 63 0.05 4.34 4.87
C LEU A 63 -0.89 4.84 3.77
N LEU A 64 -1.10 4.02 2.72
CA LEU A 64 -1.99 4.36 1.61
C LEU A 64 -3.45 4.44 2.06
N ALA A 65 -3.90 3.51 2.90
CA ALA A 65 -5.24 3.52 3.47
C ALA A 65 -5.50 4.76 4.32
N SER A 66 -4.50 5.19 5.11
CA SER A 66 -4.58 6.43 5.90
C SER A 66 -4.73 7.66 5.02
N GLN A 67 -4.00 7.74 3.91
CA GLN A 67 -4.17 8.82 2.91
C GLN A 67 -5.57 8.80 2.30
N ALA A 68 -6.08 7.63 1.93
CA ALA A 68 -7.43 7.49 1.38
C ALA A 68 -8.52 7.95 2.37
N VAL A 69 -8.41 7.56 3.64
CA VAL A 69 -9.35 7.98 4.70
C VAL A 69 -9.24 9.47 5.00
N MET A 70 -8.03 10.04 5.00
CA MET A 70 -7.83 11.46 5.24
C MET A 70 -8.54 12.32 4.18
N GLY A 71 -8.44 11.92 2.91
CA GLY A 71 -9.14 12.61 1.82
C GLY A 71 -10.67 12.57 1.94
N LEU A 72 -11.23 11.56 2.62
CA LEU A 72 -12.67 11.47 2.88
C LEU A 72 -13.19 12.47 3.93
N GLY A 73 -12.31 13.28 4.53
CA GLY A 73 -12.70 14.47 5.27
C GLY A 73 -13.25 14.21 6.66
N THR A 74 -12.53 13.42 7.46
CA THR A 74 -12.82 13.27 8.89
C THR A 74 -12.39 14.50 9.73
N MET A 75 -11.82 15.53 9.11
CA MET A 75 -11.33 16.74 9.80
C MET A 75 -12.13 17.98 9.42
N ALA A 76 -12.62 18.69 10.44
CA ALA A 76 -13.23 20.00 10.30
C ALA A 76 -12.14 21.09 10.25
N ASP A 77 -12.32 22.10 9.40
CA ASP A 77 -11.47 23.30 9.41
C ASP A 77 -11.68 24.13 10.69
N PRO A 78 -10.81 25.12 10.98
CA PRO A 78 -11.01 26.01 12.14
C PRO A 78 -12.34 26.78 12.14
N GLN A 79 -13.05 26.80 11.02
CA GLN A 79 -14.37 27.39 10.84
C GLN A 79 -15.51 26.35 10.98
N GLY A 80 -15.19 25.10 11.32
CA GLY A 80 -16.15 24.01 11.52
C GLY A 80 -16.65 23.36 10.23
N ARG A 81 -16.10 23.70 9.06
CA ARG A 81 -16.50 23.12 7.77
C ARG A 81 -15.74 21.84 7.50
N VAL A 82 -16.44 20.84 6.97
CA VAL A 82 -15.82 19.58 6.56
C VAL A 82 -14.99 19.82 5.30
N VAL A 83 -13.68 19.52 5.35
CA VAL A 83 -12.79 19.59 4.19
C VAL A 83 -12.69 18.20 3.61
N VAL A 84 -13.12 18.04 2.35
CA VAL A 84 -13.06 16.75 1.65
C VAL A 84 -12.20 16.88 0.40
N ASP A 85 -11.27 15.94 0.24
CA ASP A 85 -10.48 15.70 -0.96
C ASP A 85 -10.87 14.34 -1.55
N LEU A 86 -11.97 14.33 -2.30
CA LEU A 86 -12.44 13.12 -2.98
C LEU A 86 -11.45 12.64 -4.06
N GLU A 87 -10.73 13.55 -4.71
CA GLU A 87 -9.79 13.20 -5.77
C GLU A 87 -8.56 12.50 -5.19
N GLY A 88 -7.96 13.05 -4.13
CA GLY A 88 -6.87 12.43 -3.40
C GLY A 88 -7.26 11.09 -2.77
N SER A 89 -8.47 11.01 -2.20
CA SER A 89 -9.00 9.75 -1.66
C SER A 89 -9.16 8.66 -2.73
N ARG A 90 -9.73 9.03 -3.88
CA ARG A 90 -9.86 8.13 -5.04
C ARG A 90 -8.48 7.68 -5.49
N PHE A 91 -7.55 8.60 -5.70
CA PHE A 91 -6.21 8.26 -6.17
C PHE A 91 -5.49 7.27 -5.24
N ALA A 92 -5.54 7.48 -3.92
CA ALA A 92 -4.96 6.55 -2.95
C ALA A 92 -5.63 5.17 -2.97
N THR A 93 -6.96 5.13 -3.15
CA THR A 93 -7.72 3.87 -3.28
C THR A 93 -7.36 3.12 -4.57
N GLU A 94 -7.22 3.82 -5.69
CA GLU A 94 -6.77 3.23 -6.96
C GLU A 94 -5.33 2.72 -6.86
N LEU A 95 -4.46 3.38 -6.10
CA LEU A 95 -3.09 2.90 -5.88
C LEU A 95 -3.07 1.59 -5.08
N LEU A 96 -3.95 1.44 -4.08
CA LEU A 96 -4.15 0.17 -3.38
C LEU A 96 -4.67 -0.93 -4.34
N GLN A 97 -5.54 -0.58 -5.28
CA GLN A 97 -6.03 -1.51 -6.30
C GLN A 97 -4.91 -1.96 -7.24
N VAL A 98 -4.06 -1.03 -7.71
CA VAL A 98 -2.87 -1.35 -8.51
C VAL A 98 -1.91 -2.23 -7.72
N LEU A 99 -1.69 -1.93 -6.43
CA LEU A 99 -0.86 -2.75 -5.56
C LEU A 99 -1.39 -4.18 -5.50
N LYS A 100 -2.68 -4.36 -5.22
CA LYS A 100 -3.35 -5.67 -5.25
C LYS A 100 -3.10 -6.42 -6.55
N ASP A 101 -3.31 -5.74 -7.69
CA ASP A 101 -3.17 -6.37 -9.00
C ASP A 101 -1.73 -6.76 -9.33
N LYS A 102 -0.76 -5.96 -8.90
CA LYS A 102 0.67 -6.21 -9.14
C LYS A 102 1.29 -7.21 -8.17
N THR A 103 0.68 -7.46 -7.03
CA THR A 103 1.17 -8.43 -6.03
C THR A 103 0.43 -9.77 -6.04
N LYS A 104 -0.51 -9.99 -6.98
CA LYS A 104 -1.22 -11.27 -7.13
C LYS A 104 -0.24 -12.45 -7.22
N GLY A 105 -0.50 -13.48 -6.42
CA GLY A 105 0.35 -14.68 -6.33
C GLY A 105 1.60 -14.52 -5.46
N ASN A 106 1.87 -13.32 -4.91
CA ASN A 106 2.97 -13.05 -4.00
C ASN A 106 2.50 -12.61 -2.60
N LEU A 107 1.19 -12.60 -2.34
CA LEU A 107 0.58 -12.28 -1.05
C LEU A 107 0.26 -13.56 -0.28
N THR A 108 0.41 -13.53 1.05
CA THR A 108 -0.19 -14.56 1.90
C THR A 108 -1.72 -14.44 1.92
N PRO A 109 -2.45 -15.50 2.32
CA PRO A 109 -3.91 -15.43 2.48
C PRO A 109 -4.36 -14.29 3.40
N GLU A 110 -3.60 -14.04 4.46
CA GLU A 110 -3.86 -12.96 5.42
C GLU A 110 -3.67 -11.59 4.77
N GLU A 111 -2.54 -11.37 4.08
CA GLU A 111 -2.25 -10.10 3.39
C GLU A 111 -3.27 -9.79 2.30
N SER A 112 -3.67 -10.80 1.53
CA SER A 112 -4.69 -10.65 0.50
C SER A 112 -6.06 -10.33 1.11
N GLY A 113 -6.44 -11.03 2.19
CA GLY A 113 -7.71 -10.81 2.88
C GLY A 113 -7.82 -9.42 3.48
N GLU A 114 -6.73 -8.92 4.09
CA GLU A 114 -6.68 -7.57 4.65
C GLU A 114 -6.77 -6.49 3.58
N LEU A 115 -6.03 -6.64 2.49
CA LEU A 115 -6.08 -5.68 1.39
C LEU A 115 -7.49 -5.61 0.77
N ASP A 116 -8.14 -6.76 0.63
CA ASP A 116 -9.52 -6.86 0.13
C ASP A 116 -10.51 -6.16 1.06
N GLU A 117 -10.38 -6.38 2.37
CA GLU A 117 -11.22 -5.75 3.37
C GLU A 117 -11.04 -4.22 3.40
N ILE A 118 -9.79 -3.75 3.33
CA ILE A 118 -9.48 -2.32 3.26
C ILE A 118 -10.08 -1.69 2.00
N LEU A 119 -9.89 -2.30 0.83
CA LEU A 119 -10.46 -1.80 -0.43
C LEU A 119 -11.98 -1.77 -0.37
N ARG A 120 -12.62 -2.82 0.16
CA ARG A 120 -14.07 -2.88 0.33
C ARG A 120 -14.58 -1.73 1.20
N GLU A 121 -13.96 -1.52 2.35
CA GLU A 121 -14.33 -0.47 3.29
C GLU A 121 -14.13 0.94 2.69
N LEU A 122 -12.99 1.18 2.02
CA LEU A 122 -12.72 2.45 1.37
C LEU A 122 -13.76 2.77 0.28
N HIS A 123 -14.11 1.80 -0.57
CA HIS A 123 -15.13 1.99 -1.59
C HIS A 123 -16.51 2.31 -0.99
N LEU A 124 -16.90 1.61 0.08
CA LEU A 124 -18.17 1.87 0.78
C LEU A 124 -18.20 3.28 1.36
N ARG A 125 -17.13 3.69 2.06
CA ARG A 125 -17.01 5.04 2.64
C ARG A 125 -17.01 6.11 1.56
N PHE A 126 -16.25 5.92 0.49
CA PHE A 126 -16.19 6.84 -0.63
C PHE A 126 -17.57 7.06 -1.25
N ALA A 127 -18.31 5.99 -1.51
CA ALA A 127 -19.65 6.07 -2.07
C ALA A 127 -20.63 6.77 -1.12
N ALA A 128 -20.59 6.45 0.18
CA ALA A 128 -21.44 7.07 1.19
C ALA A 128 -21.18 8.59 1.29
N ILE A 129 -19.91 8.99 1.35
CA ILE A 129 -19.51 10.39 1.49
C ILE A 129 -19.81 11.18 0.22
N THR A 130 -19.58 10.59 -0.97
CA THR A 130 -19.95 11.21 -2.25
C THR A 130 -21.45 11.51 -2.30
N ARG A 131 -22.30 10.59 -1.83
CA ARG A 131 -23.76 10.83 -1.74
C ARG A 131 -24.10 11.92 -0.73
N MET A 132 -23.50 11.87 0.46
CA MET A 132 -23.72 12.87 1.50
C MET A 132 -23.34 14.28 1.04
N ILE A 133 -22.23 14.42 0.32
CA ILE A 133 -21.78 15.70 -0.24
C ILE A 133 -22.76 16.18 -1.31
N ALA A 134 -23.21 15.31 -2.22
CA ALA A 134 -24.21 15.68 -3.22
C ALA A 134 -25.52 16.17 -2.59
N GLU A 135 -25.98 15.53 -1.51
CA GLU A 135 -27.15 15.96 -0.75
C GLU A 135 -26.92 17.26 0.04
N GLN A 136 -25.75 17.43 0.66
CA GLN A 136 -25.36 18.65 1.39
C GLN A 136 -25.26 19.84 0.44
N MET A 137 -24.60 19.69 -0.71
CA MET A 137 -24.50 20.74 -1.74
C MET A 137 -25.88 21.20 -2.25
N SER A 138 -26.86 20.30 -2.25
CA SER A 138 -28.25 20.63 -2.63
C SER A 138 -29.01 21.38 -1.53
N LYS A 139 -28.62 21.23 -0.26
CA LYS A 139 -29.29 21.83 0.92
C LYS A 139 -28.62 23.11 1.39
N ASP A 140 -27.29 23.14 1.40
CA ASP A 140 -26.45 24.28 1.80
C ASP A 140 -25.06 24.15 1.13
N PRO A 141 -24.83 24.80 -0.01
CA PRO A 141 -23.55 24.73 -0.72
C PRO A 141 -22.38 25.39 0.02
N SER A 142 -22.61 26.06 1.16
CA SER A 142 -21.57 26.75 1.94
C SER A 142 -20.96 25.91 3.07
N SER A 143 -21.60 24.79 3.43
CA SER A 143 -21.18 23.93 4.56
C SER A 143 -20.00 23.00 4.23
N VAL A 144 -19.77 22.70 2.94
CA VAL A 144 -18.70 21.80 2.47
C VAL A 144 -17.62 22.60 1.76
N ARG A 145 -16.36 22.34 2.13
CA ARG A 145 -15.21 22.90 1.42
C ARG A 145 -14.47 21.78 0.68
N MET A 146 -14.50 21.83 -0.65
CA MET A 146 -13.69 20.95 -1.48
C MET A 146 -12.23 21.42 -1.45
N ALA A 147 -11.29 20.49 -1.26
CA ALA A 147 -9.88 20.79 -1.45
C ALA A 147 -9.59 21.07 -2.93
N ALA A 148 -8.67 22.00 -3.21
CA ALA A 148 -8.23 22.28 -4.58
C ALA A 148 -7.29 21.16 -5.08
N PRO A 149 -7.36 20.80 -6.37
CA PRO A 149 -6.48 19.76 -6.92
C PRO A 149 -5.01 20.17 -6.76
N GLY A 150 -4.20 19.30 -6.14
CA GLY A 150 -2.75 19.50 -5.99
C GLY A 150 -2.29 20.43 -4.87
N ALA A 151 -3.16 20.79 -3.92
CA ALA A 151 -2.73 21.49 -2.71
C ALA A 151 -1.76 20.60 -1.89
N PRO A 152 -0.59 21.11 -1.45
CA PRO A 152 0.38 20.30 -0.71
C PRO A 152 -0.23 19.83 0.62
N MET A 153 -0.24 18.50 0.82
CA MET A 153 -0.54 17.85 2.09
C MET A 153 0.34 18.48 3.18
N GLY A 154 -0.25 19.28 4.08
CA GLY A 154 0.44 19.86 5.23
C GLY A 154 0.51 21.38 5.31
N ALA A 155 0.05 22.13 4.30
CA ALA A 155 -0.13 23.57 4.47
C ALA A 155 -1.39 23.83 5.31
N ALA A 156 -1.22 23.98 6.63
CA ALA A 156 -2.20 24.65 7.46
C ALA A 156 -2.59 25.97 6.77
N PRO A 157 -3.89 26.37 6.77
CA PRO A 157 -4.26 27.66 6.24
C PRO A 157 -3.49 28.71 7.05
N ALA A 158 -2.57 29.43 6.39
CA ALA A 158 -1.94 30.60 6.99
C ALA A 158 -3.05 31.48 7.58
N PRO A 159 -2.94 31.95 8.83
CA PRO A 159 -3.97 32.79 9.41
C PRO A 159 -4.15 34.01 8.50
N ALA A 160 -5.40 34.21 8.07
CA ALA A 160 -5.77 35.35 7.24
C ALA A 160 -5.22 36.63 7.89
N ALA A 161 -4.29 37.28 7.19
CA ALA A 161 -3.72 38.55 7.61
C ALA A 161 -4.86 39.58 7.73
N ALA A 162 -5.14 40.00 8.97
CA ALA A 162 -6.03 41.11 9.24
C ALA A 162 -5.49 42.39 8.55
N PRO A 163 -6.37 43.27 8.03
CA PRO A 163 -5.92 44.48 7.35
C PRO A 163 -5.37 45.49 8.37
N ALA A 164 -4.05 45.68 8.38
CA ALA A 164 -3.42 46.76 9.13
C ALA A 164 -3.67 48.11 8.42
N LYS A 165 -4.33 49.03 9.13
CA LYS A 165 -4.50 50.44 8.72
C LYS A 165 -3.14 51.15 8.60
N PRO A 166 -3.02 52.18 7.74
CA PRO A 166 -1.79 52.93 7.56
C PRO A 166 -1.70 54.12 8.53
N ALA A 167 -0.59 54.24 9.23
CA ALA A 167 -0.06 55.47 9.83
C ALA A 167 1.45 55.25 9.94
N GLY A 168 2.33 55.91 9.18
CA GLY A 168 2.47 57.34 9.05
C GLY A 168 3.44 57.83 10.11
N GLY A 169 4.74 58.00 9.77
CA GLY A 169 5.66 58.72 10.65
C GLY A 169 7.15 58.36 10.56
N ALA A 170 7.88 59.16 9.78
CA ALA A 170 9.24 59.67 9.98
C ALA A 170 10.45 58.71 10.08
N SER A 171 11.31 58.85 9.08
CA SER A 171 12.72 58.50 8.99
C SER A 171 13.56 58.95 10.19
N LYS A 172 14.54 58.14 10.60
CA LYS A 172 15.95 58.56 10.61
C LYS A 172 16.93 57.40 10.79
N LEU A 173 17.87 57.40 9.84
CA LEU A 173 19.17 56.74 9.79
C LEU A 173 20.02 57.08 11.03
N ILE A 174 20.72 56.09 11.61
CA ILE A 174 22.11 56.21 12.12
C ILE A 174 22.66 54.81 12.45
N ILE A 175 23.80 54.52 11.83
CA ILE A 175 24.80 53.44 12.04
C ILE A 175 25.99 54.16 12.74
N PRO A 176 26.84 53.52 13.57
CA PRO A 176 27.28 52.12 13.57
C PRO A 176 27.00 51.30 14.82
#